data_AF-A0A7V3DEZ1-F1
#
_entry.id   AF-A0A7V3DEZ1-F1
#
_cell.length_a   1.000
_cell.length_b   1.000
_cell.length_c   1.000
_cell.angle_alpha   90.00
_cell.angle_beta   90.00
_cell.angle_gamma   90.00
#
_symmetry.space_group_name_H-M   'P 1'
#
loop_
_entity.id
_entity.type
_entity.pdbx_description
1 polymer ?
#
loop_
_entity_poly.entity_id
_entity_poly.type
_entity_poly.pdbx_seq_one_letter_code
_entity_poly.pdbx_strand_id
1 'polypeptide(L)'
;MKRCIVFVALAAVLCTACETMPWQKNQNPPVAQMDSATHPDTKEPYVAPVVPEPGLALSSDQRFKDIPLPVGLKEDLERTFVYESAQFAVGRMVYTTRASLYDLVAFYVKECPTAGWKLDNVLEAGGKTLFFKKPGKNLEVNVQERGVTGGRRLMITMTPEKGSVDAQ
;
A
#
# COMPACT_ATOMS: atom_id res chain seq x y z
N MET A 1 19.91 -7.92 -43.55
CA MET A 1 20.36 -6.61 -44.05
C MET A 1 19.33 -6.06 -45.03
N LYS A 2 18.93 -4.80 -44.84
CA LYS A 2 18.21 -3.91 -45.79
C LYS A 2 16.78 -4.30 -46.19
N ARG A 3 15.79 -3.87 -45.41
CA ARG A 3 14.55 -3.25 -45.91
C ARG A 3 14.05 -2.23 -44.89
N CYS A 4 14.74 -1.09 -44.89
CA CYS A 4 14.33 0.14 -44.24
C CYS A 4 13.13 0.75 -44.97
N ILE A 5 12.21 1.34 -44.20
CA ILE A 5 11.54 2.61 -44.49
C ILE A 5 10.77 2.65 -45.82
N VAL A 6 9.49 2.30 -45.79
CA VAL A 6 8.39 3.04 -46.45
C VAL A 6 7.11 2.65 -45.72
N PHE A 7 6.48 3.58 -45.00
CA PHE A 7 5.03 3.72 -44.78
C PHE A 7 4.83 4.80 -43.70
N VAL A 8 5.34 5.99 -44.01
CA VAL A 8 4.94 7.25 -43.38
C VAL A 8 4.21 8.04 -44.47
N ALA A 9 3.07 8.59 -44.07
CA ALA A 9 2.21 9.56 -44.78
C ALA A 9 1.25 9.02 -45.86
N LEU A 10 -0.01 8.79 -45.48
CA LEU A 10 -1.17 9.51 -46.07
C LEU A 10 -2.47 9.11 -45.33
N ALA A 11 -3.07 10.04 -44.57
CA ALA A 11 -4.53 10.19 -44.39
C ALA A 11 -4.81 11.19 -43.25
N ALA A 12 -4.56 12.48 -43.52
CA ALA A 12 -5.17 13.57 -42.78
C ALA A 12 -6.42 14.02 -43.54
N VAL A 13 -7.62 13.59 -43.11
CA VAL A 13 -8.91 14.17 -43.50
C VAL A 13 -9.91 14.03 -42.35
N LEU A 14 -10.10 15.13 -41.62
CA LEU A 14 -11.36 15.77 -41.25
C LEU A 14 -12.61 14.88 -40.99
N CYS A 15 -13.02 14.83 -39.72
CA CYS A 15 -14.44 14.82 -39.32
C CYS A 15 -14.57 15.47 -37.93
N THR A 16 -14.69 16.79 -37.94
CA THR A 16 -15.38 17.56 -36.91
C THR A 16 -16.86 17.16 -36.91
N ALA A 17 -17.36 16.64 -35.80
CA ALA A 17 -18.79 16.62 -35.52
C ALA A 17 -18.98 16.92 -34.03
N CYS A 18 -19.61 18.06 -33.79
CA CYS A 18 -20.05 18.53 -32.49
C CYS A 18 -21.18 17.64 -31.98
N GLU A 19 -21.05 17.11 -30.77
CA GLU A 19 -22.24 16.81 -29.95
C GLU A 19 -22.33 17.85 -28.84
N THR A 20 -23.22 18.80 -29.10
CA THR A 20 -23.72 19.80 -28.17
C THR A 20 -24.42 19.09 -27.01
N MET A 21 -23.90 19.21 -25.79
CA MET A 21 -24.66 18.89 -24.58
C MET A 21 -25.42 20.15 -24.11
N PRO A 22 -26.77 20.15 -24.10
CA PRO A 22 -27.58 21.20 -23.52
C PRO A 22 -28.22 20.68 -22.23
N TRP A 23 -27.56 20.85 -21.08
CA TRP A 23 -28.31 20.87 -19.82
C TRP A 23 -27.61 21.74 -18.75
N GLN A 24 -28.18 22.92 -18.60
CA GLN A 24 -28.52 23.57 -17.33
C GLN A 24 -27.47 23.59 -16.21
N LYS A 25 -26.64 24.63 -16.28
CA LYS A 25 -26.51 25.70 -15.28
C LYS A 25 -27.48 25.56 -14.09
N ASN A 26 -27.04 24.90 -13.02
CA ASN A 26 -27.69 25.02 -11.72
C ASN A 26 -27.27 26.36 -11.09
N GLN A 27 -28.27 27.23 -10.99
CA GLN A 27 -28.19 28.54 -10.39
C GLN A 27 -28.20 28.38 -8.87
N ASN A 28 -27.20 28.94 -8.18
CA ASN A 28 -27.26 29.10 -6.73
C ASN A 28 -28.49 29.95 -6.36
N PRO A 29 -29.33 29.52 -5.41
CA PRO A 29 -30.34 30.41 -4.84
C PRO A 29 -29.68 31.47 -3.94
N PRO A 30 -30.30 32.66 -3.83
CA PRO A 30 -29.72 33.83 -3.20
C PRO A 30 -29.61 33.66 -1.67
N VAL A 31 -28.53 34.18 -1.12
CA VAL A 31 -28.36 34.39 0.32
C VAL A 31 -29.50 35.25 0.86
N ALA A 32 -30.45 34.61 1.53
CA ALA A 32 -31.34 35.29 2.46
C ALA A 32 -30.56 35.51 3.77
N GLN A 33 -30.27 36.76 4.08
CA GLN A 33 -29.84 37.19 5.40
C GLN A 33 -31.08 37.37 6.30
N MET A 34 -30.86 37.19 7.62
CA MET A 34 -31.70 37.64 8.76
C MET A 34 -32.90 36.73 9.12
N ASP A 35 -33.22 36.37 10.38
CA ASP A 35 -32.94 36.99 11.68
C ASP A 35 -32.94 36.00 12.86
N SER A 36 -32.39 36.49 13.97
CA SER A 36 -32.29 35.90 15.31
C SER A 36 -33.64 35.48 15.92
N ALA A 37 -33.71 34.24 16.42
CA ALA A 37 -34.59 33.88 17.53
C ALA A 37 -33.94 32.77 18.36
N THR A 38 -33.61 33.13 19.59
CA THR A 38 -33.21 32.32 20.74
C THR A 38 -33.85 30.93 20.79
N HIS A 39 -33.03 29.88 20.87
CA HIS A 39 -33.31 28.64 21.63
C HIS A 39 -31.97 28.11 22.16
N PRO A 40 -31.82 27.89 23.48
CA PRO A 40 -30.66 27.21 24.02
C PRO A 40 -30.95 25.71 23.96
N ASP A 41 -30.29 24.97 23.05
CA ASP A 41 -30.13 23.54 23.28
C ASP A 41 -28.81 23.01 22.74
N THR A 42 -28.25 22.14 23.54
CA THR A 42 -26.90 21.59 23.53
C THR A 42 -26.62 20.87 22.20
N LYS A 43 -25.68 21.38 21.40
CA LYS A 43 -25.10 20.62 20.29
C LYS A 43 -23.98 19.74 20.84
N GLU A 44 -24.32 18.50 21.17
CA GLU A 44 -23.32 17.42 21.23
C GLU A 44 -22.56 17.38 19.89
N PRO A 45 -21.22 17.26 19.90
CA PRO A 45 -20.47 17.18 18.66
C PRO A 45 -20.86 15.90 17.92
N TYR A 46 -21.42 16.07 16.73
CA TYR A 46 -21.64 14.99 15.77
C TYR A 46 -20.28 14.36 15.43
N VAL A 47 -19.96 13.25 16.08
CA VAL A 47 -18.87 12.36 15.68
C VAL A 47 -19.38 11.62 14.44
N ALA A 48 -18.89 12.02 13.26
CA ALA A 48 -19.13 11.26 12.05
C ALA A 48 -18.71 9.80 12.29
N PRO A 49 -19.51 8.80 11.89
CA PRO A 49 -19.11 7.41 12.03
C PRO A 49 -17.82 7.20 11.23
N VAL A 50 -16.74 6.85 11.92
CA VAL A 50 -15.48 6.41 11.32
C VAL A 50 -15.81 5.14 10.56
N VAL A 51 -16.00 5.26 9.25
CA VAL A 51 -16.06 4.09 8.36
C VAL A 51 -14.69 3.42 8.47
N PRO A 52 -14.60 2.18 9.01
CA PRO A 52 -13.33 1.48 9.01
C PRO A 52 -12.90 1.31 7.55
N GLU A 53 -11.82 1.98 7.15
CA GLU A 53 -11.26 1.78 5.82
C GLU A 53 -11.02 0.27 5.63
N PRO A 54 -11.47 -0.34 4.51
CA PRO A 54 -11.24 -1.75 4.21
C PRO A 54 -9.74 -2.02 4.04
N GLY A 55 -9.02 -2.17 5.15
CA GLY A 55 -7.63 -2.60 5.17
C GLY A 55 -7.53 -4.10 4.92
N LEU A 56 -6.36 -4.55 4.47
CA LEU A 56 -6.09 -5.98 4.33
C LEU A 56 -6.26 -6.69 5.69
N ALA A 57 -6.92 -7.84 5.70
CA ALA A 57 -7.06 -8.64 6.91
C ALA A 57 -5.76 -9.38 7.24
N LEU A 58 -5.51 -9.63 8.53
CA LEU A 58 -4.38 -10.41 9.02
C LEU A 58 -4.59 -11.90 8.74
N SER A 59 -3.56 -12.58 8.24
CA SER A 59 -3.49 -14.02 8.01
C SER A 59 -2.85 -14.75 9.20
N SER A 60 -3.27 -15.99 9.42
CA SER A 60 -2.66 -16.94 10.35
C SER A 60 -1.42 -17.64 9.80
N ASP A 61 -1.16 -17.56 8.49
CA ASP A 61 -0.09 -18.31 7.80
C ASP A 61 1.30 -17.65 7.95
N GLN A 62 1.55 -17.01 9.09
CA GLN A 62 2.78 -16.28 9.35
C GLN A 62 3.96 -17.23 9.57
N ARG A 63 5.10 -16.92 8.94
CA ARG A 63 6.36 -17.64 9.18
C ARG A 63 7.01 -17.25 10.52
N PHE A 64 6.86 -15.98 10.91
CA PHE A 64 7.31 -15.45 12.18
C PHE A 64 6.12 -14.82 12.90
N LYS A 65 5.91 -15.17 14.17
CA LYS A 65 4.75 -14.73 14.96
C LYS A 65 4.66 -13.21 15.13
N ASP A 66 5.79 -12.52 15.06
CA ASP A 66 5.85 -11.07 15.20
C ASP A 66 5.82 -10.33 13.86
N ILE A 67 5.73 -11.01 12.72
CA ILE A 67 5.65 -10.35 11.41
C ILE A 67 4.23 -10.51 10.85
N PRO A 68 3.45 -9.41 10.78
CA PRO A 68 2.10 -9.47 10.26
C PRO A 68 2.12 -9.84 8.77
N LEU A 69 1.17 -10.67 8.37
CA LEU A 69 1.02 -11.13 7.00
C LEU A 69 -0.42 -10.90 6.55
N PRO A 70 -0.67 -10.19 5.44
CA PRO A 70 -2.03 -10.01 4.95
C PRO A 70 -2.58 -11.29 4.32
N VAL A 71 -3.92 -11.42 4.27
CA VAL A 71 -4.59 -12.49 3.52
C VAL A 71 -4.40 -12.36 2.01
N GLY A 72 -4.54 -13.47 1.28
CA GLY A 72 -4.49 -13.47 -0.18
C GLY A 72 -3.08 -13.40 -0.79
N LEU A 73 -2.04 -13.69 0.00
CA LEU A 73 -0.69 -13.87 -0.48
C LEU A 73 -0.44 -15.30 -0.97
N LYS A 74 0.28 -15.43 -2.08
CA LYS A 74 0.82 -16.71 -2.55
C LYS A 74 2.33 -16.72 -2.39
N GLU A 75 2.84 -17.57 -1.51
CA GLU A 75 4.26 -17.73 -1.24
C GLU A 75 5.02 -18.36 -2.43
N ASP A 76 6.21 -17.85 -2.69
CA ASP A 76 7.19 -18.38 -3.62
C ASP A 76 8.24 -19.17 -2.81
N LEU A 77 8.04 -20.48 -2.68
CA LEU A 77 8.85 -21.35 -1.84
C LEU A 77 10.29 -21.48 -2.34
N GLU A 78 10.53 -21.32 -3.64
CA GLU A 78 11.88 -21.40 -4.22
C GLU A 78 12.74 -20.18 -3.85
N ARG A 79 12.10 -19.03 -3.61
CA ARG A 79 12.76 -17.78 -3.25
C ARG A 79 12.68 -17.46 -1.76
N THR A 80 11.92 -18.25 -1.02
CA THR A 80 11.70 -18.07 0.41
C THR A 80 12.66 -18.95 1.21
N PHE A 81 13.31 -18.35 2.19
CA PHE A 81 14.19 -19.01 3.13
C PHE A 81 13.90 -18.48 4.53
N VAL A 82 13.78 -19.39 5.50
CA VAL A 82 13.58 -19.06 6.91
C VAL A 82 14.51 -19.95 7.72
N TYR A 83 15.25 -19.33 8.63
CA TYR A 83 16.09 -20.01 9.60
C TYR A 83 15.80 -19.47 10.99
N GLU A 84 15.54 -20.37 11.92
CA GLU A 84 15.28 -20.06 13.31
C GLU A 84 16.13 -20.99 14.18
N SER A 85 16.86 -20.38 15.11
CA SER A 85 17.67 -21.05 16.14
C SER A 85 17.30 -20.49 17.50
N ALA A 86 17.89 -21.04 18.57
CA ALA A 86 17.68 -20.51 19.91
C ALA A 86 18.26 -19.09 20.10
N GLN A 87 19.29 -18.72 19.32
CA GLN A 87 20.04 -17.47 19.47
C GLN A 87 19.54 -16.38 18.54
N PHE A 88 19.19 -16.74 17.31
CA PHE A 88 18.72 -15.77 16.32
C PHE A 88 17.76 -16.40 15.31
N ALA A 89 16.99 -15.52 14.69
CA ALA A 89 16.14 -15.84 13.56
C ALA A 89 16.50 -14.92 12.40
N VAL A 90 16.48 -15.45 11.18
CA VAL A 90 16.71 -14.71 9.94
C VAL A 90 15.81 -15.30 8.86
N GLY A 91 15.28 -14.46 7.99
CA GLY A 91 14.44 -14.98 6.91
C GLY A 91 14.25 -13.98 5.80
N ARG A 92 14.04 -14.52 4.61
CA ARG A 92 13.60 -13.80 3.43
C ARG A 92 12.39 -14.53 2.88
N MET A 93 11.22 -13.92 2.97
CA MET A 93 9.96 -14.48 2.50
C MET A 93 9.51 -13.71 1.27
N VAL A 94 9.17 -14.43 0.21
CA VAL A 94 8.77 -13.84 -1.07
C VAL A 94 7.36 -14.29 -1.41
N TYR A 95 6.48 -13.33 -1.64
CA TYR A 95 5.09 -13.55 -1.95
C TYR A 95 4.68 -12.84 -3.24
N THR A 96 3.60 -13.33 -3.82
CA THR A 96 2.88 -12.69 -4.93
C THR A 96 1.46 -12.35 -4.49
N THR A 97 0.97 -11.20 -4.94
CA THR A 97 -0.35 -10.69 -4.53
C THR A 97 -1.00 -9.81 -5.60
N ARG A 98 -2.32 -9.71 -5.51
CA ARG A 98 -3.15 -8.76 -6.29
C ARG A 98 -3.48 -7.49 -5.52
N ALA A 99 -3.25 -7.46 -4.20
CA ALA A 99 -3.45 -6.27 -3.37
C ALA A 99 -2.69 -5.07 -3.93
N SER A 100 -3.21 -3.85 -3.71
CA SER A 100 -2.57 -2.64 -4.20
C SER A 100 -1.28 -2.33 -3.43
N LEU A 101 -0.39 -1.53 -4.01
CA LEU A 101 0.80 -1.05 -3.32
C LEU A 101 0.38 -0.26 -2.07
N TYR A 102 -0.64 0.58 -2.20
CA TYR A 102 -1.18 1.39 -1.12
C TYR A 102 -1.70 0.51 0.03
N ASP A 103 -2.51 -0.51 -0.27
CA ASP A 103 -3.10 -1.37 0.77
C ASP A 103 -2.03 -2.16 1.54
N LEU A 104 -1.00 -2.65 0.84
CA LEU A 104 0.12 -3.36 1.47
C LEU A 104 0.89 -2.42 2.40
N VAL A 105 1.19 -1.22 1.94
CA VAL A 105 1.92 -0.22 2.73
C VAL A 105 1.11 0.20 3.95
N ALA A 106 -0.17 0.52 3.76
CA ALA A 106 -1.08 0.89 4.84
C ALA A 106 -1.22 -0.24 5.87
N PHE A 107 -1.33 -1.50 5.41
CA PHE A 107 -1.36 -2.67 6.27
C PHE A 107 -0.12 -2.75 7.16
N TYR A 108 1.08 -2.67 6.59
CA TYR A 108 2.31 -2.77 7.38
C TYR A 108 2.51 -1.58 8.33
N VAL A 109 2.18 -0.36 7.91
CA VAL A 109 2.23 0.82 8.80
C VAL A 109 1.27 0.66 9.99
N LYS A 110 0.13 0.00 9.81
CA LYS A 110 -0.86 -0.23 10.86
C LYS A 110 -0.51 -1.42 11.77
N GLU A 111 -0.15 -2.57 11.19
CA GLU A 111 -0.03 -3.83 11.92
C GLU A 111 1.38 -4.07 12.49
N CYS A 112 2.45 -3.53 11.89
CA CYS A 112 3.79 -3.69 12.46
C CYS A 112 3.93 -3.09 13.87
N PRO A 113 3.42 -1.87 14.16
CA PRO A 113 3.45 -1.30 15.50
C PRO A 113 2.77 -2.15 16.57
N THR A 114 1.67 -2.84 16.23
CA THR A 114 0.96 -3.70 17.19
C THR A 114 1.79 -4.92 17.59
N ALA A 115 2.72 -5.36 16.73
CA ALA A 115 3.69 -6.43 16.99
C ALA A 115 5.04 -5.92 17.56
N GLY A 116 5.12 -4.63 17.92
CA GLY A 116 6.29 -4.01 18.57
C GLY A 116 7.38 -3.54 17.61
N TRP A 117 7.08 -3.43 16.31
CA TRP A 117 8.00 -2.87 15.33
C TRP A 117 7.82 -1.35 15.21
N LYS A 118 8.93 -0.62 15.20
CA LYS A 118 8.96 0.82 14.97
C LYS A 118 9.37 1.10 13.53
N LEU A 119 8.58 1.87 12.79
CA LEU A 119 8.99 2.35 11.47
C LEU A 119 10.23 3.25 11.61
N ASP A 120 11.30 2.89 10.93
CA ASP A 120 12.58 3.63 10.92
C ASP A 120 12.62 4.58 9.73
N ASN A 121 12.40 4.07 8.52
CA ASN A 121 12.37 4.86 7.29
C ASN A 121 11.58 4.19 6.17
N VAL A 122 11.27 4.97 5.14
CA VAL A 122 10.57 4.54 3.91
C VAL A 122 11.39 4.98 2.71
N LEU A 123 11.55 4.09 1.73
CA LEU A 123 12.21 4.37 0.45
C LEU A 123 11.24 4.12 -0.71
N GLU A 124 11.16 5.07 -1.64
CA GLU A 124 10.31 5.01 -2.82
C GLU A 124 11.17 5.02 -4.10
N ALA A 125 11.35 3.84 -4.72
CA ALA A 125 12.13 3.69 -5.94
C ALA A 125 11.66 2.44 -6.72
N GLY A 126 10.87 2.63 -7.78
CA GLY A 126 10.31 1.51 -8.57
C GLY A 126 9.36 0.58 -7.78
N GLY A 127 8.88 1.05 -6.62
CA GLY A 127 8.17 0.31 -5.60
C GLY A 127 8.25 1.06 -4.26
N LYS A 128 7.90 0.39 -3.16
CA LYS A 128 8.06 0.95 -1.81
C LYS A 128 8.77 -0.03 -0.89
N THR A 129 9.76 0.46 -0.16
CA THR A 129 10.45 -0.29 0.89
C THR A 129 10.20 0.39 2.23
N LEU A 130 9.75 -0.37 3.21
CA LEU A 130 9.59 0.09 4.58
C LEU A 130 10.62 -0.64 5.44
N PHE A 131 11.35 0.11 6.25
CA PHE A 131 12.29 -0.44 7.20
C PHE A 131 11.73 -0.23 8.60
N PHE A 132 11.68 -1.31 9.36
CA PHE A 132 11.26 -1.32 10.74
C PHE A 132 12.36 -1.87 11.64
N LYS A 133 12.36 -1.39 12.87
CA LYS A 133 13.27 -1.82 13.93
C LYS A 133 12.50 -2.35 15.12
N LYS A 134 13.04 -3.40 15.72
CA LYS A 134 12.64 -3.95 17.01
C LYS A 134 13.93 -4.31 17.74
N PRO A 135 14.01 -4.26 19.08
CA PRO A 135 15.25 -4.61 19.77
C PRO A 135 15.83 -5.95 19.30
N GLY A 136 17.06 -5.92 18.76
CA GLY A 136 17.76 -7.12 18.26
C GLY A 136 17.32 -7.61 16.88
N LYS A 137 16.38 -6.93 16.19
CA LYS A 137 15.89 -7.33 14.87
C LYS A 137 15.59 -6.13 13.96
N ASN A 138 15.92 -6.27 12.69
CA ASN A 138 15.49 -5.38 11.62
C ASN A 138 14.51 -6.11 10.70
N LEU A 139 13.54 -5.38 10.19
CA LEU A 139 12.55 -5.87 9.23
C LEU A 139 12.51 -4.94 8.03
N GLU A 140 12.71 -5.49 6.85
CA GLU A 140 12.54 -4.82 5.57
C GLU A 140 11.32 -5.39 4.87
N VAL A 141 10.39 -4.52 4.50
CA VAL A 141 9.20 -4.85 3.70
C VAL A 141 9.33 -4.15 2.37
N ASN A 142 9.63 -4.89 1.32
CA ASN A 142 9.79 -4.38 -0.03
C ASN A 142 8.63 -4.83 -0.92
N VAL A 143 7.92 -3.87 -1.50
CA VAL A 143 6.81 -4.10 -2.43
C VAL A 143 7.22 -3.62 -3.82
N GLN A 144 7.27 -4.55 -4.77
CA GLN A 144 7.64 -4.29 -6.16
C GLN A 144 6.48 -4.59 -7.11
N GLU A 145 6.40 -3.83 -8.18
CA GLU A 145 5.50 -4.14 -9.29
C GLU A 145 6.12 -5.22 -10.20
N ARG A 146 5.31 -6.18 -10.66
CA ARG A 146 5.78 -7.23 -11.59
C ARG A 146 5.32 -6.98 -13.04
N GLY A 147 4.93 -5.75 -13.36
CA GLY A 147 4.33 -5.38 -14.65
C GLY A 147 2.81 -5.57 -14.70
N VAL A 148 2.21 -5.19 -15.83
CA VAL A 148 0.75 -4.99 -16.01
C VAL A 148 -0.10 -6.19 -15.59
N THR A 149 0.34 -7.41 -15.89
CA THR A 149 -0.42 -8.64 -15.59
C THR A 149 0.13 -9.42 -14.39
N GLY A 150 1.34 -9.09 -13.92
CA GLY A 150 2.12 -9.88 -12.96
C GLY A 150 1.73 -9.68 -11.49
N GLY A 151 0.83 -8.74 -11.20
CA GLY A 151 0.50 -8.34 -9.83
C GLY A 151 1.69 -7.68 -9.15
N ARG A 152 1.81 -7.88 -7.83
CA ARG A 152 2.91 -7.35 -7.01
C ARG A 152 3.72 -8.46 -6.39
N ARG A 153 5.01 -8.19 -6.19
CA ARG A 153 5.91 -9.01 -5.38
C ARG A 153 6.09 -8.32 -4.05
N LEU A 154 5.81 -9.05 -2.98
CA LEU A 154 6.10 -8.64 -1.62
C LEU A 154 7.29 -9.46 -1.15
N MET A 155 8.37 -8.78 -0.77
CA MET A 155 9.54 -9.39 -0.16
C MET A 155 9.65 -8.88 1.27
N ILE A 156 9.74 -9.80 2.21
CA ILE A 156 9.86 -9.50 3.62
C ILE A 156 11.18 -10.10 4.07
N THR A 157 12.11 -9.27 4.53
CA THR A 157 13.41 -9.72 5.01
C THR A 157 13.54 -9.36 6.48
N MET A 158 13.79 -10.34 7.32
CA MET A 158 14.11 -10.14 8.73
C MET A 158 15.56 -10.53 8.97
N THR A 159 16.31 -9.64 9.61
CA THR A 159 17.69 -9.87 9.98
C THR A 159 17.91 -9.51 11.44
N PRO A 160 18.80 -10.20 12.16
CA PRO A 160 19.24 -9.73 13.46
C PRO A 160 19.90 -8.35 13.34
N GLU A 161 19.78 -7.54 14.40
CA GLU A 161 20.49 -6.27 14.46
C GLU A 161 21.99 -6.51 14.69
N LYS A 162 22.86 -5.78 13.98
CA LYS A 162 24.31 -5.89 14.17
C LYS A 162 24.64 -5.65 15.65
N GLY A 163 25.23 -6.66 16.31
CA GLY A 163 25.54 -6.65 17.74
C GLY A 163 24.64 -7.54 18.60
N SER A 164 23.58 -8.15 18.07
CA SER A 164 22.78 -9.15 18.81
C SER A 164 23.29 -10.58 18.66
N VAL A 165 24.28 -10.81 17.79
CA VAL A 165 24.84 -12.15 17.49
C VAL A 165 26.18 -12.39 18.22
N ASP A 166 26.71 -11.37 18.91
CA ASP A 166 28.01 -11.44 19.58
C ASP A 166 27.85 -11.35 21.11
N ALA A 167 27.70 -12.51 21.75
CA ALA A 167 28.09 -12.75 23.16
C ALA A 167 28.08 -14.25 23.45
N GLN A 168 28.98 -15.02 22.82
CA GLN A 168 29.41 -16.33 23.34
C GLN A 168 30.71 -16.80 22.68
#